data_AF-A0A495JUW3-F1
#
_entry.id   AF-A0A495JUW3-F1
#
_cell.length_a   1.000
_cell.length_b   1.000
_cell.length_c   1.000
_cell.angle_alpha   90.00
_cell.angle_beta   90.00
_cell.angle_gamma   90.00
#
_symmetry.space_group_name_H-M   'P 1'
#
loop_
_entity.id
_entity.type
_entity.pdbx_description
1 polymer ?
#
loop_
_entity_poly.entity_id
_entity_poly.type
_entity_poly.pdbx_seq_one_letter_code
_entity_poly.pdbx_strand_id
1 'polypeptide(L)'
;MNAFDRLINPAWPNPTDGPAQRARAIARMYRTHLRAQNTRLCDQADEVAAEFGETWMLEREQLVEPEQEVTTAEAAELVHVQPHTIRQWATAKHPEDQSKTLLPRFGRRGKETLYLAGAVLEAALAVRRAQQKRTQSLH
;
A
#
# COMPACT_ATOMS: atom_id res chain seq x y z
N MET A 1 -7.80 28.40 -8.81
CA MET A 1 -8.31 27.72 -10.01
C MET A 1 -9.52 26.91 -9.56
N ASN A 2 -10.74 27.28 -10.00
CA ASN A 2 -11.98 26.76 -9.44
C ASN A 2 -12.21 25.29 -9.85
N ALA A 3 -12.67 24.47 -8.90
CA ALA A 3 -12.77 23.01 -8.99
C ALA A 3 -13.79 22.46 -10.01
N PHE A 4 -14.50 23.33 -10.74
CA PHE A 4 -15.60 22.98 -11.64
C PHE A 4 -15.22 22.88 -13.13
N ASP A 5 -13.98 23.19 -13.53
CA ASP A 5 -13.52 23.12 -14.94
C ASP A 5 -13.44 21.70 -15.56
N ARG A 6 -13.79 20.64 -14.82
CA ARG A 6 -13.80 19.24 -15.30
C ARG A 6 -15.07 18.83 -16.07
N LEU A 7 -15.88 19.78 -16.56
CA LEU A 7 -17.25 19.53 -17.00
C LEU A 7 -17.45 19.00 -18.43
N ILE A 8 -16.39 18.65 -19.20
CA ILE A 8 -16.59 18.25 -20.62
C ILE A 8 -16.15 16.81 -20.94
N ASN A 9 -15.15 16.23 -20.26
CA ASN A 9 -14.94 14.78 -20.19
C ASN A 9 -13.87 14.45 -19.12
N PRO A 10 -14.23 14.17 -17.86
CA PRO A 10 -13.24 13.85 -16.85
C PRO A 10 -12.76 12.42 -17.11
N ALA A 11 -11.71 12.27 -17.92
CA ALA A 11 -11.01 11.01 -18.05
C ALA A 11 -10.59 10.53 -16.65
N TRP A 12 -10.85 9.26 -16.38
CA TRP A 12 -10.45 8.64 -15.12
C TRP A 12 -8.95 8.87 -14.85
N PRO A 13 -8.53 9.27 -13.64
CA PRO A 13 -7.17 9.80 -13.40
C PRO A 13 -6.03 8.87 -13.84
N ASN A 14 -6.22 7.55 -13.75
CA ASN A 14 -5.28 6.57 -14.27
C ASN A 14 -5.91 5.79 -15.43
N PRO A 15 -5.62 6.14 -16.70
CA PRO A 15 -6.27 5.50 -17.85
C PRO A 15 -6.02 3.98 -17.93
N THR A 16 -4.97 3.47 -17.28
CA THR A 16 -4.63 2.04 -17.24
C THR A 16 -5.44 1.23 -16.23
N ASP A 17 -6.21 1.88 -15.34
CA ASP A 17 -7.05 1.18 -14.39
C ASP A 17 -8.16 0.41 -15.12
N GLY A 18 -8.23 -0.90 -14.87
CA GLY A 18 -9.35 -1.73 -15.30
C GLY A 18 -10.64 -1.41 -14.52
N PRO A 19 -11.81 -1.85 -15.01
CA PRO A 19 -13.12 -1.51 -14.42
C PRO A 19 -13.21 -1.76 -12.91
N ALA A 20 -12.67 -2.88 -12.43
CA ALA A 20 -12.66 -3.20 -11.00
C ALA A 20 -11.83 -2.21 -10.18
N GLN A 21 -10.63 -1.83 -10.64
CA GLN A 21 -9.79 -0.84 -9.95
C GLN A 21 -10.49 0.52 -9.86
N ARG A 22 -11.16 0.93 -10.94
CA ARG A 22 -11.97 2.15 -10.95
C ARG A 22 -13.11 2.09 -9.95
N ALA A 23 -13.87 0.99 -9.93
CA ALA A 23 -14.94 0.77 -8.96
C ALA A 23 -14.43 0.85 -7.51
N ARG A 24 -13.26 0.27 -7.22
CA ARG A 24 -12.64 0.34 -5.88
C ARG A 24 -12.32 1.77 -5.46
N ALA A 25 -11.71 2.53 -6.35
CA ALA A 25 -11.36 3.92 -6.07
C ALA A 25 -12.62 4.80 -5.89
N ILE A 26 -13.67 4.59 -6.68
CA ILE A 26 -14.96 5.27 -6.53
C ILE A 26 -15.60 4.91 -5.18
N ALA A 27 -15.64 3.63 -4.82
CA ALA A 27 -16.20 3.19 -3.55
C ALA A 27 -15.45 3.79 -2.36
N ARG A 28 -14.11 3.82 -2.39
CA ARG A 28 -13.29 4.49 -1.38
C ARG A 28 -13.62 5.98 -1.27
N MET A 29 -13.77 6.67 -2.39
CA MET A 29 -14.14 8.09 -2.42
C MET A 29 -15.50 8.32 -1.75
N TYR A 30 -16.54 7.57 -2.14
CA TYR A 30 -17.87 7.67 -1.52
C TYR A 30 -17.83 7.36 -0.02
N ARG A 31 -17.10 6.32 0.37
CA ARG A 31 -16.95 5.94 1.78
C ARG A 31 -16.28 7.04 2.60
N THR A 32 -15.19 7.63 2.11
CA THR A 32 -14.52 8.78 2.75
C THR A 32 -15.49 9.94 2.95
N HIS A 33 -16.28 10.30 1.93
CA HIS A 33 -17.27 11.36 2.03
C HIS A 33 -18.40 11.02 3.01
N LEU A 34 -18.92 9.79 2.96
CA LEU A 34 -20.00 9.34 3.83
C LEU A 34 -19.54 9.31 5.28
N ARG A 35 -18.35 8.79 5.57
CA ARG A 35 -17.77 8.76 6.91
C ARG A 35 -17.58 10.16 7.49
N ALA A 36 -17.17 11.13 6.67
CA ALA A 36 -16.99 12.52 7.09
C ALA A 36 -18.32 13.24 7.42
N GLN A 37 -19.42 12.85 6.79
CA GLN A 37 -20.73 13.48 7.01
C GLN A 37 -21.60 12.73 8.02
N ASN A 38 -21.55 11.40 8.00
CA ASN A 38 -22.37 10.52 8.84
C ASN A 38 -21.70 9.17 9.02
N THR A 39 -20.89 9.06 10.07
CA THR A 39 -20.15 7.84 10.41
C THR A 39 -21.07 6.64 10.60
N ARG A 40 -22.23 6.81 11.27
CA ARG A 40 -23.17 5.71 11.52
C ARG A 40 -23.74 5.10 10.23
N LEU A 41 -24.10 5.93 9.25
CA LEU A 41 -24.57 5.42 7.95
C LEU A 41 -23.45 4.74 7.16
N CYS A 42 -22.22 5.24 7.30
CA CYS A 42 -21.06 4.57 6.72
C CYS A 42 -20.88 3.18 7.31
N ASP A 43 -20.98 3.04 8.64
CA ASP A 43 -20.80 1.76 9.33
C ASP A 43 -21.91 0.76 8.97
N GLN A 44 -23.16 1.22 8.85
CA GLN A 44 -24.28 0.38 8.37
C GLN A 44 -24.06 -0.11 6.93
N ALA A 45 -23.56 0.76 6.05
CA ALA A 45 -23.25 0.37 4.67
C ALA A 45 -22.08 -0.64 4.61
N ASP A 46 -21.08 -0.45 5.47
CA ASP A 46 -19.94 -1.36 5.64
C ASP A 46 -20.40 -2.74 6.15
N GLU A 47 -21.31 -2.79 7.13
CA GLU A 47 -21.91 -4.03 7.64
C GLU A 47 -22.66 -4.81 6.55
N VAL A 48 -23.54 -4.13 5.81
CA VAL A 48 -24.30 -4.77 4.71
C VAL A 48 -23.34 -5.28 3.62
N ALA A 49 -22.34 -4.51 3.23
CA ALA A 49 -21.35 -4.97 2.27
C ALA A 49 -20.59 -6.22 2.76
N ALA A 50 -20.27 -6.28 4.06
CA ALA A 50 -19.64 -7.44 4.68
C ALA A 50 -20.54 -8.69 4.62
N GLU A 51 -21.85 -8.54 4.86
CA GLU A 51 -22.83 -9.64 4.77
C GLU A 51 -22.89 -10.26 3.37
N PHE A 52 -22.74 -9.45 2.32
CA PHE A 52 -22.67 -9.93 0.94
C PHE A 52 -21.27 -10.44 0.54
N GLY A 53 -20.29 -10.44 1.45
CA GLY A 53 -18.92 -10.88 1.18
C GLY A 53 -18.05 -9.85 0.45
N GLU A 54 -18.57 -8.64 0.22
CA GLU A 54 -17.90 -7.54 -0.51
C GLU A 54 -16.90 -6.80 0.40
N THR A 55 -15.99 -7.55 0.99
CA THR A 55 -15.07 -7.05 2.03
C THR A 55 -13.92 -6.21 1.49
N TRP A 56 -13.74 -6.15 0.17
CA TRP A 56 -12.66 -5.40 -0.48
C TRP A 56 -12.80 -3.87 -0.34
N MET A 57 -14.02 -3.37 -0.05
CA MET A 57 -14.31 -1.94 0.13
C MET A 57 -14.11 -1.46 1.57
N LEU A 58 -14.02 -2.39 2.52
CA LEU A 58 -13.89 -2.10 3.93
C LEU A 58 -12.45 -1.72 4.23
N GLU A 59 -12.27 -0.58 4.89
CA GLU A 59 -11.00 -0.21 5.49
C GLU A 59 -10.81 -1.08 6.72
N ARG A 60 -10.22 -2.26 6.50
CA ARG A 60 -9.73 -3.08 7.60
C ARG A 60 -8.41 -2.47 8.05
N GLU A 61 -8.30 -2.17 9.33
CA GLU A 61 -6.98 -2.10 9.96
C GLU A 61 -6.34 -3.47 9.74
N GLN A 62 -5.47 -3.54 8.75
CA GLN A 62 -4.67 -4.72 8.54
C GLN A 62 -3.66 -4.69 9.69
N LEU A 63 -4.00 -5.39 10.78
CA LEU A 63 -3.04 -5.68 11.84
C LEU A 63 -1.95 -6.53 11.20
N VAL A 64 -0.83 -5.87 10.88
CA VAL A 64 0.34 -6.52 10.32
C VAL A 64 1.12 -7.08 11.50
N GLU A 65 1.03 -8.38 11.71
CA GLU A 65 1.90 -9.04 12.69
C GLU A 65 3.34 -8.99 12.16
N PRO A 66 4.31 -8.47 12.94
CA PRO A 66 5.69 -8.34 12.47
C PRO A 66 6.32 -9.66 11.99
N GLU A 67 5.94 -10.76 12.62
CA GLU A 67 6.38 -12.12 12.34
C GLU A 67 5.62 -12.77 11.18
N GLN A 68 4.60 -12.11 10.62
CA GLN A 68 3.86 -12.62 9.49
C GLN A 68 4.77 -12.83 8.29
N GLU A 69 4.75 -14.04 7.74
CA GLU A 69 5.41 -14.37 6.49
C GLU A 69 4.63 -13.80 5.30
N VAL A 70 5.30 -13.02 4.48
CA VAL A 70 4.74 -12.42 3.27
C VAL A 70 5.58 -12.77 2.05
N THR A 71 4.90 -13.05 0.94
CA THR A 71 5.51 -13.22 -0.38
C THR A 71 6.05 -11.89 -0.91
N THR A 72 6.78 -11.94 -2.02
CA THR A 72 7.26 -10.72 -2.69
C THR A 72 6.12 -9.81 -3.14
N ALA A 73 4.98 -10.37 -3.56
CA ALA A 73 3.82 -9.59 -4.00
C ALA A 73 3.14 -8.93 -2.81
N GLU A 74 2.86 -9.69 -1.74
CA GLU A 74 2.26 -9.16 -0.51
C GLU A 74 3.16 -8.11 0.16
N ALA A 75 4.47 -8.34 0.21
CA ALA A 75 5.44 -7.34 0.70
C ALA A 75 5.40 -6.05 -0.12
N ALA A 76 5.21 -6.13 -1.43
CA ALA A 76 5.15 -4.97 -2.31
C ALA A 76 3.86 -4.16 -2.08
N GLU A 77 2.74 -4.87 -1.90
CA GLU A 77 1.46 -4.26 -1.54
C GLU A 77 1.53 -3.57 -0.17
N LEU A 78 2.15 -4.22 0.81
CA LEU A 78 2.31 -3.74 2.19
C LEU A 78 2.95 -2.34 2.28
N VAL A 79 3.96 -2.09 1.44
CA VAL A 79 4.70 -0.80 1.43
C VAL A 79 4.41 0.04 0.19
N HIS A 80 3.40 -0.35 -0.60
CA HIS A 80 2.95 0.34 -1.81
C HIS A 80 4.06 0.60 -2.85
N VAL A 81 4.85 -0.43 -3.17
CA VAL A 81 5.89 -0.39 -4.21
C VAL A 81 5.67 -1.51 -5.23
N GLN A 82 6.50 -1.54 -6.28
CA GLN A 82 6.48 -2.63 -7.25
C GLN A 82 7.22 -3.87 -6.70
N PRO A 83 6.81 -5.11 -7.04
CA PRO A 83 7.50 -6.33 -6.61
C PRO A 83 8.99 -6.36 -7.00
N HIS A 84 9.36 -5.69 -8.08
CA HIS A 84 10.77 -5.53 -8.48
C HIS A 84 11.58 -4.77 -7.42
N THR A 85 11.01 -3.73 -6.81
CA THR A 85 11.65 -2.95 -5.75
C THR A 85 11.95 -3.81 -4.52
N ILE A 86 11.04 -4.69 -4.13
CA ILE A 86 11.28 -5.65 -3.03
C ILE A 86 12.46 -6.58 -3.34
N ARG A 87 12.55 -7.09 -4.58
CA ARG A 87 13.69 -7.92 -5.01
C ARG A 87 15.01 -7.14 -4.99
N GLN A 88 14.99 -5.86 -5.36
CA GLN A 88 16.17 -4.99 -5.25
C GLN A 88 16.59 -4.78 -3.79
N TRP A 89 15.63 -4.52 -2.89
CA TRP A 89 15.92 -4.38 -1.46
C TRP A 89 16.52 -5.67 -0.86
N ALA A 90 16.07 -6.83 -1.34
CA ALA A 90 16.60 -8.13 -0.92
C ALA A 90 18.07 -8.38 -1.32
N THR A 91 18.63 -7.57 -2.22
CA THR A 91 20.03 -7.63 -2.63
C THR A 91 20.84 -6.39 -2.26
N ALA A 92 20.17 -5.30 -1.88
CA ALA A 92 20.80 -4.04 -1.51
C ALA A 92 21.38 -4.09 -0.08
N LYS A 93 22.40 -3.26 0.18
CA LYS A 93 22.93 -3.06 1.53
C LYS A 93 22.12 -2.03 2.30
N HIS A 94 22.05 -2.19 3.62
CA HIS A 94 21.35 -1.24 4.47
C HIS A 94 22.08 0.12 4.44
N PRO A 95 21.36 1.25 4.24
CA PRO A 95 21.99 2.55 4.03
C PRO A 95 22.77 3.06 5.24
N GLU A 96 22.43 2.61 6.44
CA GLU A 96 23.09 3.00 7.69
C GLU A 96 24.07 1.94 8.22
N ASP A 97 24.03 0.71 7.69
CA ASP A 97 24.87 -0.40 8.15
C ASP A 97 25.21 -1.33 6.97
N GLN A 98 26.33 -1.06 6.29
CA GLN A 98 26.71 -1.79 5.08
C GLN A 98 27.02 -3.29 5.32
N SER A 99 27.18 -3.71 6.57
CA SER A 99 27.35 -5.13 6.90
C SER A 99 26.05 -5.92 6.66
N LYS A 100 24.89 -5.26 6.75
CA LYS A 100 23.55 -5.87 6.64
C LYS A 100 22.93 -5.67 5.27
N THR A 101 22.09 -6.62 4.88
CA THR A 101 21.19 -6.46 3.73
C THR A 101 20.01 -5.60 4.15
N LEU A 102 19.52 -4.76 3.24
CA LEU A 102 18.38 -3.87 3.50
C LEU A 102 17.11 -4.66 3.84
N LEU A 103 16.83 -5.73 3.09
CA LEU A 103 15.71 -6.64 3.38
C LEU A 103 16.22 -8.09 3.44
N PRO A 104 16.36 -8.69 4.63
CA PRO A 104 16.74 -10.09 4.76
C PRO A 104 15.62 -11.00 4.24
N ARG A 105 15.99 -12.04 3.50
CA ARG A 105 15.05 -13.10 3.09
C ARG A 105 14.81 -14.01 4.28
N PHE A 106 13.54 -14.30 4.56
CA PHE A 106 13.17 -15.19 5.66
C PHE A 106 13.20 -16.65 5.23
N GLY A 107 12.63 -16.96 4.06
CA GLY A 107 12.52 -18.33 3.58
C GLY A 107 12.05 -18.45 2.14
N ARG A 108 11.62 -19.66 1.78
CA ARG A 108 11.01 -19.94 0.49
C ARG A 108 9.81 -20.87 0.65
N ARG A 109 8.76 -20.60 -0.12
CA ARG A 109 7.59 -21.48 -0.29
C ARG A 109 7.46 -21.84 -1.76
N GLY A 110 7.94 -23.03 -2.12
CA GLY A 110 8.09 -23.44 -3.51
C GLY A 110 9.04 -22.50 -4.27
N LYS A 111 8.51 -21.77 -5.26
CA LYS A 111 9.29 -20.78 -6.06
C LYS A 111 9.24 -19.37 -5.47
N GLU A 112 8.42 -19.13 -4.46
CA GLU A 112 8.26 -17.81 -3.85
C GLU A 112 9.32 -17.57 -2.77
N THR A 113 9.90 -16.37 -2.75
CA THR A 113 10.74 -15.90 -1.63
C THR A 113 9.84 -15.23 -0.61
N LEU A 114 10.03 -15.59 0.65
CA LEU A 114 9.29 -15.08 1.79
C LEU A 114 10.13 -14.08 2.58
N TYR A 115 9.44 -13.11 3.18
CA TYR A 115 9.98 -12.07 4.05
C TYR A 115 9.10 -11.98 5.30
N LEU A 116 9.65 -11.45 6.38
CA LEU A 116 8.84 -11.04 7.53
C LEU A 116 8.26 -9.65 7.27
N ALA A 117 6.98 -9.46 7.56
CA ALA A 117 6.31 -8.19 7.35
C ALA A 117 6.99 -7.03 8.11
N GLY A 118 7.45 -7.29 9.33
CA GLY A 118 8.23 -6.32 10.11
C GLY A 118 9.53 -5.89 9.41
N ALA A 119 10.27 -6.84 8.82
CA ALA A 119 11.50 -6.54 8.08
C ALA A 119 11.24 -5.72 6.80
N VAL A 120 10.10 -5.94 6.15
CA VAL A 120 9.68 -5.16 4.98
C VAL A 120 9.36 -3.72 5.37
N LEU A 121 8.64 -3.50 6.47
CA LEU A 121 8.32 -2.17 6.98
C LEU A 121 9.58 -1.41 7.41
N GLU A 122 10.50 -2.07 8.12
CA GLU A 122 11.79 -1.50 8.52
C GLU A 122 12.63 -1.08 7.29
N ALA A 123 12.70 -1.94 6.26
CA ALA A 123 13.39 -1.60 5.02
C ALA A 123 12.79 -0.35 4.35
N ALA A 124 11.46 -0.24 4.31
CA ALA A 124 10.79 0.93 3.75
C ALA A 124 11.08 2.21 4.57
N LEU A 125 11.10 2.13 5.90
CA LEU A 125 11.48 3.24 6.76
C LEU A 125 12.94 3.67 6.53
N ALA A 126 13.87 2.72 6.42
CA ALA A 126 15.27 3.00 6.14
C ALA A 126 15.45 3.73 4.80
N VAL A 127 14.73 3.30 3.75
CA VAL A 127 14.75 3.95 2.43
C VAL A 127 14.19 5.37 2.51
N ARG A 128 13.05 5.58 3.18
CA ARG A 128 12.45 6.92 3.35
C ARG A 128 13.38 7.87 4.09
N ARG A 129 14.03 7.40 5.17
CA ARG A 129 15.03 8.18 5.93
C ARG A 129 16.22 8.56 5.06
N ALA A 130 16.75 7.63 4.27
CA ALA A 130 17.86 7.90 3.37
C ALA A 130 17.49 8.95 2.29
N GLN A 131 16.27 8.89 1.75
CA GLN A 131 15.77 9.89 0.80
C GLN A 131 15.63 11.28 1.44
N GLN A 132 15.07 11.37 2.64
CA GLN A 132 14.92 12.63 3.37
C GLN A 132 16.28 13.29 3.68
N LYS A 133 17.25 12.50 4.16
CA LYS A 133 18.63 12.98 4.40
C LYS A 133 19.24 13.55 3.12
N ARG A 134 19.08 12.85 1.99
CA ARG A 134 19.61 13.31 0.68
C ARG A 134 18.99 14.62 0.21
N THR A 135 17.68 14.81 0.41
CA THR A 135 17.00 16.07 0.05
C THR A 135 17.42 17.23 0.95
N GLN A 136 17.65 16.98 2.25
CA GLN A 136 18.11 18.01 3.19
C GLN A 136 19.55 18.46 2.92
N SER A 137 20.43 17.58 2.45
CA SER A 137 21.81 17.93 2.10
C SER A 137 21.97 18.73 0.80
N LEU A 138 20.87 18.97 0.07
CA LEU A 138 20.84 19.77 -1.16
C LEU A 138 20.36 21.22 -0.94
N HIS A 139 20.02 21.57 0.30
CA HIS A 139 19.66 22.91 0.75
C HIS A 139 20.71 23.45 1.74
#